data_AF-A0A1Y5IQV4-F1
#
_entry.id   AF-A0A1Y5IQV4-F1
#
_cell.length_a   1.000
_cell.length_b   1.000
_cell.length_c   1.000
_cell.angle_alpha   90.00
_cell.angle_beta   90.00
_cell.angle_gamma   90.00
#
_symmetry.space_group_name_H-M   'P 1'
#
loop_
_entity.id
_entity.type
_entity.pdbx_description
1 polymer ?
#
loop_
_entity_poly.entity_id
_entity_poly.type
_entity_poly.pdbx_seq_one_letter_code
_entity_poly.pdbx_strand_id
1 'polypeptide(L)'
;MRVALASAKLAVHRRRPHARPSIANVRRAAAVEAHASTSTKDTLGALGDGRFTKLLAALDAAELTSVIATSTEPLTVFAPTDSAFARAERERSQAFEELAARENLGEILKHHVVSGSVRSGDLKNGSVKTLSGRSIVVDVSSGVKVDGVRVSEADKEAFGGNVVVHVVDEVVFPAFSINAKVQTPQEILAFEGWAPEVINGRVAMLGFVLALFGEITTGESFTQQAAHNFGELTHTMFVWSLASLAPAFSSNEGYEANPFKMAGSKEWEYVFRGCPPWLAVKDRLSPEVEQLNGRAAMVGCASLIVLETLMGHALF
;
A
#
# COMPACT_ATOMS: atom_id res chain seq x y z
N MET A 1 -10.80 -33.40 -73.52
CA MET A 1 -9.52 -33.29 -72.79
C MET A 1 -8.52 -32.54 -73.68
N ARG A 2 -8.25 -31.26 -73.38
CA ARG A 2 -7.06 -30.44 -73.72
C ARG A 2 -7.41 -28.94 -73.76
N VAL A 3 -7.14 -28.34 -72.59
CA VAL A 3 -6.68 -26.98 -72.24
C VAL A 3 -6.64 -25.92 -73.36
N ALA A 4 -7.33 -24.81 -73.07
CA ALA A 4 -7.37 -23.56 -73.82
C ALA A 4 -6.13 -22.69 -73.59
N LEU A 5 -5.59 -22.08 -74.64
CA LEU A 5 -4.74 -20.89 -74.58
C LEU A 5 -5.58 -19.67 -74.94
N ALA A 6 -5.70 -18.72 -74.02
CA ALA A 6 -6.17 -17.37 -74.31
C ALA A 6 -5.24 -16.35 -73.65
N SER A 7 -4.48 -15.65 -74.47
CA SER A 7 -3.53 -14.60 -74.09
C SER A 7 -4.25 -13.38 -73.50
N ALA A 8 -3.91 -13.01 -72.26
CA ALA A 8 -4.39 -11.79 -71.62
C ALA A 8 -3.43 -10.62 -71.91
N LYS A 9 -3.95 -9.57 -72.57
CA LYS A 9 -3.27 -8.28 -72.76
C LYS A 9 -3.27 -7.48 -71.45
N LEU A 10 -2.09 -6.99 -71.08
CA LEU A 10 -1.80 -6.11 -69.95
C LEU A 10 -2.48 -4.74 -70.14
N ALA A 11 -3.34 -4.31 -69.23
CA ALA A 11 -3.94 -2.97 -69.22
C ALA A 11 -3.39 -2.15 -68.04
N VAL A 12 -2.69 -1.05 -68.36
CA VAL A 12 -2.05 -0.13 -67.43
C VAL A 12 -3.09 0.66 -66.61
N HIS A 13 -2.90 0.66 -65.30
CA HIS A 13 -3.72 1.34 -64.29
C HIS A 13 -3.59 2.88 -64.38
N ARG A 14 -4.68 3.60 -64.61
CA ARG A 14 -4.74 5.07 -64.38
C ARG A 14 -5.27 5.33 -62.96
N ARG A 15 -4.41 5.84 -62.06
CA ARG A 15 -4.81 6.33 -60.73
C ARG A 15 -5.63 7.62 -60.88
N ARG A 16 -6.78 7.71 -60.18
CA ARG A 16 -7.56 8.95 -60.04
C ARG A 16 -6.81 9.95 -59.16
N PRO A 17 -6.87 11.26 -59.42
CA PRO A 17 -6.27 12.25 -58.53
C PRO A 17 -7.10 12.36 -57.24
N HIS A 18 -6.44 12.29 -56.08
CA HIS A 18 -7.05 12.57 -54.79
C HIS A 18 -7.51 14.03 -54.76
N ALA A 19 -8.80 14.27 -54.52
CA ALA A 19 -9.34 15.61 -54.36
C ALA A 19 -8.70 16.28 -53.13
N ARG A 20 -8.10 17.47 -53.32
CA ARG A 20 -7.58 18.27 -52.21
C ARG A 20 -8.75 18.72 -51.33
N PRO A 21 -8.67 18.58 -49.99
CA PRO A 21 -9.74 19.00 -49.10
C PRO A 21 -10.01 20.51 -49.28
N SER A 22 -11.28 20.88 -49.38
CA SER A 22 -11.70 22.29 -49.48
C SER A 22 -11.22 23.06 -48.25
N ILE A 23 -10.71 24.28 -48.46
CA ILE A 23 -10.26 25.19 -47.40
C ILE A 23 -11.37 25.42 -46.35
N ALA A 24 -12.64 25.32 -46.75
CA ALA A 24 -13.79 25.38 -45.84
C ALA A 24 -13.88 24.18 -44.88
N ASN A 25 -13.50 22.98 -45.32
CA ASN A 25 -13.49 21.78 -44.49
C ASN A 25 -12.29 21.76 -43.55
N VAL A 26 -11.13 22.26 -43.98
CA VAL A 26 -9.95 22.43 -43.12
C VAL A 26 -10.23 23.47 -42.02
N ARG A 27 -10.90 24.59 -42.37
CA ARG A 27 -11.33 25.59 -41.39
C ARG A 27 -12.40 25.09 -40.43
N ARG A 28 -13.34 24.25 -40.88
CA ARG A 28 -14.32 23.59 -40.01
C ARG A 28 -13.66 22.57 -39.08
N ALA A 29 -12.73 21.75 -39.57
CA ALA A 29 -11.99 20.82 -38.74
C ALA A 29 -11.13 21.54 -37.69
N ALA A 30 -10.41 22.60 -38.09
CA ALA A 30 -9.63 23.43 -37.17
C ALA A 30 -10.52 24.18 -36.16
N ALA A 31 -11.73 24.61 -36.54
CA ALA A 31 -12.69 25.22 -35.62
C ALA A 31 -13.31 24.19 -34.65
N VAL A 32 -13.53 22.94 -35.08
CA VAL A 32 -14.01 21.85 -34.23
C VAL A 32 -12.92 21.39 -33.25
N GLU A 33 -11.65 21.30 -33.69
CA GLU A 33 -10.51 21.02 -32.81
C GLU A 33 -10.21 22.18 -31.85
N ALA A 34 -10.35 23.43 -32.28
CA ALA A 34 -10.24 24.59 -31.41
C ALA A 34 -11.39 24.66 -30.39
N HIS A 35 -12.61 24.30 -30.77
CA HIS A 35 -13.75 24.30 -29.84
C HIS A 35 -13.71 23.12 -28.87
N ALA A 36 -13.22 21.95 -29.30
CA ALA A 36 -12.97 20.80 -28.42
C ALA A 36 -11.84 21.09 -27.41
N SER A 37 -10.72 21.67 -27.86
CA SER A 37 -9.58 21.99 -26.97
C SER A 37 -9.86 23.17 -26.03
N THR A 38 -10.71 24.12 -26.42
CA THR A 38 -11.16 25.21 -25.53
C THR A 38 -12.22 24.70 -24.53
N SER A 39 -13.11 23.80 -24.96
CA SER A 39 -14.14 23.19 -24.10
C SER A 39 -13.54 22.32 -23.00
N THR A 40 -12.49 21.53 -23.27
CA THR A 40 -11.87 20.69 -22.23
C THR A 40 -11.11 21.51 -21.18
N LYS A 41 -10.52 22.64 -21.57
CA LYS A 41 -9.80 23.52 -20.63
C LYS A 41 -10.75 24.32 -19.74
N ASP A 42 -11.88 24.77 -20.30
CA ASP A 42 -12.96 25.42 -19.53
C ASP A 42 -13.67 24.45 -18.58
N THR A 43 -13.81 23.16 -18.94
CA THR A 43 -14.41 22.17 -18.03
C THR A 43 -13.44 21.70 -16.96
N LEU A 44 -12.14 21.55 -17.21
CA LEU A 44 -11.20 21.06 -16.18
C LEU A 44 -10.89 22.09 -15.09
N GLY A 45 -11.09 23.39 -15.34
CA GLY A 45 -10.88 24.46 -14.35
C GLY A 45 -9.51 24.36 -13.69
N ALA A 46 -9.48 24.29 -12.36
CA ALA A 46 -8.26 24.18 -11.55
C ALA A 46 -7.40 22.94 -11.85
N LEU A 47 -7.98 21.86 -12.37
CA LEU A 47 -7.23 20.65 -12.76
C LEU A 47 -6.49 20.82 -14.09
N GLY A 48 -6.77 21.90 -14.85
CA GLY A 48 -6.14 22.21 -16.13
C GLY A 48 -4.77 22.92 -16.03
N ASP A 49 -4.25 23.14 -14.82
CA ASP A 49 -3.01 23.91 -14.54
C ASP A 49 -1.70 23.14 -14.83
N GLY A 50 -1.77 21.98 -15.49
CA GLY A 50 -0.60 21.17 -15.87
C GLY A 50 0.15 20.52 -14.69
N ARG A 51 -0.22 20.80 -13.44
CA ARG A 51 0.32 20.17 -12.22
C ARG A 51 -0.36 18.85 -11.84
N PHE A 52 -1.37 18.44 -12.61
CA PHE A 52 -2.24 17.28 -12.36
C PHE A 52 -2.21 16.30 -13.53
N THR A 53 -1.14 16.29 -14.32
CA THR A 53 -1.08 15.45 -15.54
C THR A 53 -1.16 13.97 -15.23
N LYS A 54 -0.50 13.51 -14.16
CA LYS A 54 -0.58 12.11 -13.70
C LYS A 54 -1.95 11.78 -13.12
N LEU A 55 -2.57 12.72 -12.40
CA LEU A 55 -3.92 12.53 -11.86
C LEU A 55 -4.95 12.38 -12.99
N LEU A 56 -4.89 13.25 -14.00
CA LEU A 56 -5.79 13.18 -15.17
C LEU A 56 -5.57 11.88 -15.95
N ALA A 57 -4.32 11.48 -16.17
CA ALA A 57 -4.00 10.20 -16.81
C ALA A 57 -4.54 8.99 -16.02
N ALA A 58 -4.47 9.03 -14.68
CA ALA A 58 -5.03 7.99 -13.82
C ALA A 58 -6.56 7.96 -13.85
N LEU A 59 -7.22 9.13 -13.86
CA LEU A 59 -8.67 9.25 -13.98
C LEU A 59 -9.17 8.74 -15.34
N ASP A 60 -8.43 9.00 -16.41
CA ASP A 60 -8.73 8.50 -17.74
C ASP A 60 -8.54 6.98 -17.82
N ALA A 61 -7.45 6.45 -17.26
CA ALA A 61 -7.19 5.01 -17.19
C ALA A 61 -8.26 4.26 -16.37
N ALA A 62 -8.82 4.90 -15.35
CA ALA A 62 -9.90 4.35 -14.53
C ALA A 62 -11.31 4.66 -15.04
N GLU A 63 -11.44 5.33 -16.20
CA GLU A 63 -12.71 5.79 -16.78
C GLU A 63 -13.57 6.66 -15.84
N LEU A 64 -12.94 7.33 -14.86
CA LEU A 64 -13.63 8.15 -13.86
C LEU A 64 -13.85 9.60 -14.30
N THR A 65 -13.10 10.08 -15.29
CA THR A 65 -13.25 11.44 -15.83
C THR A 65 -14.69 11.71 -16.29
N SER A 66 -15.31 10.74 -16.96
CA SER A 66 -16.71 10.83 -17.41
C SER A 66 -17.68 10.82 -16.23
N VAL A 67 -17.45 9.95 -15.23
CA VAL A 67 -18.29 9.83 -14.02
C VAL A 67 -18.29 11.13 -13.21
N ILE A 68 -17.13 11.76 -13.03
CA ILE A 68 -17.00 13.02 -12.30
C ILE A 68 -17.62 14.17 -13.10
N ALA A 69 -17.38 14.24 -14.42
CA ALA A 69 -17.90 15.30 -15.28
C ALA A 69 -19.44 15.25 -15.43
N THR A 70 -20.04 14.06 -15.36
CA THR A 70 -21.49 13.87 -15.53
C THR A 70 -22.27 13.78 -14.22
N SER A 71 -21.59 13.81 -13.07
CA SER A 71 -22.23 13.79 -11.76
C SER A 71 -23.14 15.01 -11.60
N THR A 72 -24.41 14.77 -11.27
CA THR A 72 -25.36 15.84 -10.93
C THR A 72 -25.22 16.33 -9.48
N GLU A 73 -24.58 15.53 -8.63
CA GLU A 73 -24.30 15.90 -7.26
C GLU A 73 -22.96 16.64 -7.18
N PRO A 74 -22.86 17.67 -6.32
CA PRO A 74 -21.60 18.35 -6.08
C PRO A 74 -20.61 17.40 -5.43
N LEU A 75 -19.36 17.44 -5.88
CA LEU A 75 -18.29 16.58 -5.39
C LEU A 75 -17.14 17.41 -4.83
N THR A 76 -16.41 16.83 -3.88
CA THR A 76 -15.15 17.36 -3.39
C THR A 76 -14.03 16.38 -3.72
N VAL A 77 -12.99 16.85 -4.39
CA VAL A 77 -11.85 16.04 -4.82
C VAL A 77 -10.58 16.52 -4.11
N PHE A 78 -9.92 15.62 -3.41
CA PHE A 78 -8.57 15.82 -2.90
C PHE A 78 -7.56 15.48 -3.99
N ALA A 79 -7.06 16.48 -4.71
CA ALA A 79 -6.26 16.30 -5.91
C ALA A 79 -4.75 16.28 -5.58
N PRO A 80 -4.06 15.13 -5.67
CA PRO A 80 -2.61 15.08 -5.56
C PRO A 80 -1.93 15.69 -6.78
N THR A 81 -0.88 16.46 -6.54
CA THR A 81 -0.04 17.04 -7.59
C THR A 81 0.92 16.02 -8.20
N ASP A 82 1.49 16.32 -9.36
CA ASP A 82 2.50 15.44 -10.00
C ASP A 82 3.74 15.22 -9.11
N SER A 83 4.06 16.18 -8.22
CA SER A 83 5.12 16.02 -7.21
C SER A 83 4.70 15.11 -6.06
N ALA A 84 3.40 15.05 -5.72
CA ALA A 84 2.85 14.07 -4.79
C ALA A 84 3.00 12.65 -5.33
N PHE A 85 2.71 12.44 -6.62
CA PHE A 85 2.94 11.14 -7.28
C PHE A 85 4.43 10.77 -7.31
N ALA A 86 5.33 11.72 -7.63
CA ALA A 86 6.77 11.46 -7.62
C ALA A 86 7.33 11.15 -6.21
N ARG A 87 6.70 11.66 -5.15
CA ARG A 87 7.00 11.24 -3.77
C ARG A 87 6.52 9.81 -3.51
N ALA A 88 5.27 9.52 -3.88
CA ALA A 88 4.70 8.18 -3.72
C ALA A 88 5.54 7.10 -4.44
N GLU A 89 6.05 7.39 -5.65
CA GLU A 89 6.95 6.51 -6.40
C GLU A 89 8.24 6.21 -5.63
N ARG A 90 8.88 7.24 -5.05
CA ARG A 90 10.12 7.09 -4.28
C ARG A 90 9.91 6.34 -2.97
N GLU A 91 8.86 6.68 -2.23
CA GLU A 91 8.56 6.03 -0.95
C GLU A 91 8.17 4.57 -1.12
N ARG A 92 7.47 4.24 -2.21
CA ARG A 92 6.97 2.88 -2.45
C ARG A 92 7.82 2.05 -3.39
N SER A 93 8.86 2.63 -4.00
CA SER A 93 9.69 1.97 -5.02
C SER A 93 8.86 1.34 -6.15
N GLN A 94 7.75 1.98 -6.52
CA GLN A 94 6.82 1.54 -7.56
C GLN A 94 6.65 2.65 -8.59
N ALA A 95 6.71 2.31 -9.87
CA ALA A 95 6.52 3.28 -10.94
C ALA A 95 5.04 3.68 -11.06
N PHE A 96 4.76 4.89 -11.55
CA PHE A 96 3.37 5.33 -11.77
C PHE A 96 2.63 4.40 -12.74
N GLU A 97 3.31 3.88 -13.75
CA GLU A 97 2.78 2.94 -14.72
C GLU A 97 2.29 1.65 -14.05
N GLU A 98 3.01 1.17 -13.04
CA GLU A 98 2.59 0.02 -12.23
C GLU A 98 1.37 0.35 -11.38
N LEU A 99 1.29 1.59 -10.84
CA LEU A 99 0.13 2.08 -10.09
C LEU A 99 -1.11 2.26 -10.97
N ALA A 100 -0.91 2.76 -12.20
CA ALA A 100 -1.96 3.02 -13.18
C ALA A 100 -2.50 1.72 -13.82
N ALA A 101 -1.70 0.65 -13.84
CA ALA A 101 -2.13 -0.66 -14.33
C ALA A 101 -2.90 -1.50 -13.29
N ARG A 102 -3.11 -1.00 -12.06
CA ARG A 102 -3.73 -1.78 -10.99
C ARG A 102 -5.23 -1.91 -11.18
N GLU A 103 -5.74 -3.10 -10.91
CA GLU A 103 -7.19 -3.37 -10.90
C GLU A 103 -7.94 -2.52 -9.85
N ASN A 104 -7.26 -2.12 -8.76
CA ASN A 104 -7.83 -1.30 -7.70
C ASN A 104 -7.66 0.22 -7.90
N LEU A 105 -7.13 0.67 -9.05
CA LEU A 105 -6.92 2.10 -9.33
C LEU A 105 -8.20 2.92 -9.17
N GLY A 106 -9.32 2.42 -9.67
CA GLY A 106 -10.61 3.10 -9.55
C GLY A 106 -11.02 3.33 -8.10
N GLU A 107 -10.74 2.38 -7.20
CA GLU A 107 -11.04 2.52 -5.78
C GLU A 107 -10.10 3.50 -5.06
N ILE A 108 -8.82 3.53 -5.44
CA ILE A 108 -7.86 4.53 -4.94
C ILE A 108 -8.33 5.94 -5.32
N LEU A 109 -8.72 6.13 -6.58
CA LEU A 109 -9.17 7.43 -7.07
C LEU A 109 -10.49 7.84 -6.42
N LYS A 110 -11.46 6.91 -6.28
CA LYS A 110 -12.71 7.16 -5.54
C LYS A 110 -12.48 7.50 -4.07
N HIS A 111 -11.37 7.07 -3.46
CA HIS A 111 -11.02 7.45 -2.09
C HIS A 111 -10.62 8.92 -1.97
N HIS A 112 -10.15 9.54 -3.05
CA HIS A 112 -9.88 10.98 -3.09
C HIS A 112 -11.15 11.80 -3.33
N VAL A 113 -12.31 11.17 -3.56
CA VAL A 113 -13.57 11.85 -3.88
C VAL A 113 -14.56 11.67 -2.73
N VAL A 114 -15.14 12.79 -2.31
CA VAL A 114 -16.18 12.88 -1.29
C VAL A 114 -17.44 13.47 -1.92
N SER A 115 -18.59 12.90 -1.57
CA SER A 115 -19.90 13.46 -1.95
C SER A 115 -20.19 14.74 -1.18
N GLY A 116 -20.68 15.75 -1.87
CA GLY A 116 -21.01 17.07 -1.32
C GLY A 116 -19.99 18.14 -1.72
N SER A 117 -20.44 19.39 -1.74
CA SER A 117 -19.57 20.57 -1.84
C SER A 117 -19.06 20.90 -0.44
N VAL A 118 -17.81 20.52 -0.14
CA VAL A 118 -17.19 20.78 1.15
C VAL A 118 -16.05 21.76 0.95
N ARG A 119 -16.30 23.02 1.33
CA ARG A 119 -15.27 24.09 1.32
C ARG A 119 -14.47 24.07 2.60
N SER A 120 -13.32 24.74 2.61
CA SER A 120 -12.41 24.81 3.75
C SER A 120 -13.09 25.29 5.03
N GLY A 121 -14.06 26.22 4.92
CA GLY A 121 -14.84 26.74 6.04
C GLY A 121 -15.87 25.75 6.62
N ASP A 122 -16.25 24.73 5.87
CA ASP A 122 -17.21 23.69 6.28
C ASP A 122 -16.51 22.45 6.85
N LEU A 123 -15.17 22.37 6.73
CA LEU A 123 -14.38 21.26 7.26
C LEU A 123 -14.38 21.27 8.78
N LYS A 124 -14.74 20.13 9.36
CA LYS A 124 -14.72 19.88 10.79
C LYS A 124 -13.91 18.64 11.07
N ASN A 125 -13.33 18.58 12.27
CA ASN A 125 -12.65 17.38 12.74
C ASN A 125 -13.64 16.22 12.73
N GLY A 126 -13.29 15.13 12.05
CA GLY A 126 -14.19 13.98 11.97
C GLY A 126 -13.86 13.02 10.84
N SER A 127 -14.67 11.98 10.76
CA SER A 127 -14.59 10.95 9.73
C SER A 127 -15.65 11.24 8.65
N VAL A 128 -15.21 11.35 7.39
CA VAL A 128 -16.08 11.66 6.25
C VAL A 128 -16.04 10.52 5.26
N LYS A 129 -17.21 10.08 4.77
CA LYS A 129 -17.31 8.96 3.83
C LYS A 129 -16.95 9.39 2.40
N THR A 130 -16.11 8.60 1.73
CA THR A 130 -15.66 8.75 0.35
C THR A 130 -16.50 7.92 -0.61
N LEU A 131 -16.35 8.15 -1.92
CA LEU A 131 -17.04 7.38 -2.97
C LEU A 131 -16.59 5.92 -3.02
N SER A 132 -15.41 5.58 -2.50
CA SER A 132 -14.97 4.19 -2.30
C SER A 132 -15.72 3.47 -1.17
N GLY A 133 -16.65 4.16 -0.50
CA GLY A 133 -17.44 3.62 0.61
C GLY A 133 -16.70 3.59 1.96
N ARG A 134 -15.44 4.00 1.99
CA ARG A 134 -14.61 4.14 3.19
C ARG A 134 -14.67 5.54 3.75
N SER A 135 -14.02 5.78 4.89
CA SER A 135 -13.95 7.12 5.47
C SER A 135 -12.52 7.64 5.49
N ILE A 136 -12.38 8.94 5.23
CA ILE A 136 -11.18 9.73 5.46
C ILE A 136 -11.33 10.48 6.78
N VAL A 137 -10.23 10.67 7.50
CA VAL A 137 -10.18 11.48 8.72
C VAL A 137 -9.72 12.89 8.36
N VAL A 138 -10.57 13.87 8.61
CA VAL A 138 -10.25 15.29 8.47
C VAL A 138 -9.82 15.84 9.83
N ASP A 139 -8.68 16.50 9.86
CA ASP A 139 -8.16 17.22 11.03
C ASP A 139 -7.85 18.66 10.63
N VAL A 140 -8.43 19.62 11.35
CA VAL A 140 -8.32 21.07 11.14
C VAL A 140 -7.57 21.74 12.30
N SER A 141 -7.10 20.97 13.29
CA SER A 141 -6.45 21.48 14.51
C SER A 141 -5.15 22.26 14.25
N SER A 142 -4.42 21.91 13.19
CA SER A 142 -3.11 22.49 12.84
C SER A 142 -3.00 22.72 11.33
N GLY A 143 -4.04 23.33 10.77
CA GLY A 143 -4.29 23.39 9.34
C GLY A 143 -5.09 22.19 8.85
N VAL A 144 -5.60 22.25 7.62
CA VAL A 144 -6.40 21.17 7.04
C VAL A 144 -5.52 19.99 6.65
N LYS A 145 -5.77 18.84 7.28
CA LYS A 145 -5.17 17.56 6.97
C LYS A 145 -6.24 16.52 6.69
N VAL A 146 -5.94 15.63 5.75
CA VAL A 146 -6.78 14.50 5.36
C VAL A 146 -5.95 13.23 5.48
N ASP A 147 -6.35 12.33 6.39
CA ASP A 147 -5.61 11.11 6.72
C ASP A 147 -4.12 11.33 7.02
N GLY A 148 -3.81 12.46 7.67
CA GLY A 148 -2.45 12.89 8.01
C GLY A 148 -1.73 13.69 6.91
N VAL A 149 -2.27 13.73 5.69
CA VAL A 149 -1.71 14.49 4.56
C VAL A 149 -2.18 15.94 4.61
N ARG A 150 -1.27 16.89 4.42
CA ARG A 150 -1.59 18.32 4.40
C ARG A 150 -2.24 18.73 3.07
N VAL A 151 -3.28 19.57 3.17
CA VAL A 151 -3.85 20.31 2.04
C VAL A 151 -3.05 21.60 1.83
N SER A 152 -2.43 21.77 0.66
CA SER A 152 -1.59 22.93 0.34
C SER A 152 -2.36 24.10 -0.25
N GLU A 153 -3.37 23.81 -1.08
CA GLU A 153 -4.31 24.82 -1.60
C GLU A 153 -5.75 24.29 -1.45
N ALA A 154 -6.67 25.14 -1.04
CA ALA A 154 -8.07 24.77 -0.84
C ALA A 154 -9.01 25.61 -1.73
N ASP A 155 -10.26 25.16 -1.83
CA ASP A 155 -11.38 25.89 -2.44
C ASP A 155 -11.16 26.28 -3.91
N LYS A 156 -10.53 25.39 -4.67
CA LYS A 156 -10.44 25.53 -6.13
C LYS A 156 -11.68 24.93 -6.79
N GLU A 157 -12.00 25.36 -8.00
CA GLU A 157 -13.19 24.88 -8.72
C GLU A 157 -12.77 24.20 -10.03
N ALA A 158 -13.40 23.07 -10.30
CA ALA A 158 -13.29 22.31 -11.55
C ALA A 158 -14.70 21.90 -12.03
N PHE A 159 -14.80 21.47 -13.28
CA PHE A 159 -16.06 21.01 -13.91
C PHE A 159 -17.19 22.03 -13.80
N GLY A 160 -16.91 23.28 -14.19
CA GLY A 160 -17.90 24.36 -14.20
C GLY A 160 -18.43 24.74 -12.80
N GLY A 161 -17.67 24.47 -11.74
CA GLY A 161 -18.02 24.79 -10.35
C GLY A 161 -18.75 23.66 -9.60
N ASN A 162 -19.02 22.54 -10.25
CA ASN A 162 -19.66 21.38 -9.61
C ASN A 162 -18.70 20.59 -8.71
N VAL A 163 -17.39 20.74 -8.94
CA VAL A 163 -16.35 20.04 -8.19
C VAL A 163 -15.48 21.03 -7.43
N VAL A 164 -15.43 20.87 -6.11
CA VAL A 164 -14.48 21.58 -5.24
C VAL A 164 -13.19 20.77 -5.20
N VAL A 165 -12.06 21.42 -5.46
CA VAL A 165 -10.75 20.79 -5.49
C VAL A 165 -9.89 21.32 -4.34
N HIS A 166 -9.42 20.39 -3.51
CA HIS A 166 -8.42 20.63 -2.48
C HIS A 166 -7.11 19.95 -2.89
N VAL A 167 -6.06 20.74 -3.08
CA VAL A 167 -4.75 20.25 -3.51
C VAL A 167 -4.04 19.62 -2.33
N VAL A 168 -3.63 18.36 -2.49
CA VAL A 168 -2.89 17.61 -1.47
C VAL A 168 -1.46 17.37 -1.89
N ASP A 169 -0.59 17.37 -0.88
CA ASP A 169 0.85 17.21 -1.08
C ASP A 169 1.24 15.73 -1.28
N GLU A 170 0.41 14.79 -0.84
CA GLU A 170 0.66 13.35 -0.98
C GLU A 170 -0.57 12.62 -1.51
N VAL A 171 -0.35 11.48 -2.16
CA VAL A 171 -1.43 10.61 -2.63
C VAL A 171 -2.00 9.84 -1.42
N VAL A 172 -3.30 9.96 -1.20
CA VAL A 172 -4.02 9.30 -0.09
C VAL A 172 -4.42 7.89 -0.51
N PHE A 173 -3.74 6.88 0.02
CA PHE A 173 -4.11 5.49 -0.22
C PHE A 173 -5.09 5.05 0.86
N PRO A 174 -6.23 4.43 0.49
CA PRO A 174 -7.05 3.76 1.49
C PRO A 174 -6.22 2.63 2.15
N ALA A 175 -6.52 2.31 3.41
CA ALA A 175 -5.70 1.41 4.24
C ALA A 175 -5.36 0.07 3.58
N PHE A 176 -6.37 -0.67 3.15
CA PHE A 176 -6.79 -0.68 1.76
C PHE A 176 -5.69 -0.79 0.68
N SER A 177 -5.81 -0.14 -0.46
CA SER A 177 -4.97 -0.27 -1.66
C SER A 177 -3.41 -0.31 -1.62
N ILE A 178 -2.73 -0.42 -0.49
CA ILE A 178 -1.32 -0.79 -0.40
C ILE A 178 -1.24 -2.32 -0.41
N ASN A 179 -0.83 -2.91 -1.55
CA ASN A 179 -0.44 -4.31 -1.52
C ASN A 179 0.70 -4.42 -0.50
N ALA A 180 0.49 -5.16 0.59
CA ALA A 180 1.60 -5.65 1.40
C ALA A 180 2.62 -6.24 0.42
N LYS A 181 3.91 -5.90 0.57
CA LYS A 181 4.94 -6.54 -0.25
C LYS A 181 4.84 -8.03 0.06
N VAL A 182 4.22 -8.79 -0.84
CA VAL A 182 4.03 -10.23 -0.67
C VAL A 182 5.42 -10.82 -0.79
N GLN A 183 6.05 -11.04 0.36
CA GLN A 183 7.34 -11.71 0.41
C GLN A 183 7.09 -13.17 0.07
N THR A 184 7.88 -13.71 -0.85
CA THR A 184 7.77 -15.12 -1.17
C THR A 184 8.24 -15.96 0.03
N PRO A 185 7.72 -17.19 0.24
CA PRO A 185 8.23 -18.07 1.28
C PRO A 185 9.76 -18.24 1.22
N GLN A 186 10.32 -18.21 0.01
CA GLN A 186 11.77 -18.26 -0.24
C GLN A 186 12.50 -17.03 0.31
N GLU A 187 11.97 -15.82 0.12
CA GLU A 187 12.54 -14.59 0.68
C GLU A 187 12.45 -14.56 2.21
N ILE A 188 11.32 -15.02 2.77
CA ILE A 188 11.06 -15.03 4.20
C ILE A 188 12.01 -16.00 4.93
N LEU A 189 12.21 -17.19 4.36
CA LEU A 189 12.99 -18.28 4.95
C LEU A 189 14.46 -18.30 4.48
N ALA A 190 14.87 -17.36 3.62
CA ALA A 190 16.27 -17.21 3.22
C ALA A 190 17.17 -16.94 4.45
N PHE A 191 18.47 -17.17 4.32
CA PHE A 191 19.44 -16.90 5.39
C PHE A 191 19.45 -15.42 5.83
N GLU A 192 19.20 -14.50 4.89
CA GLU A 192 19.00 -13.07 5.16
C GLU A 192 17.53 -12.69 5.40
N GLY A 193 16.63 -13.66 5.32
CA GLY A 193 15.22 -13.51 5.64
C GLY A 193 15.03 -13.26 7.14
N TRP A 194 13.92 -12.61 7.50
CA TRP A 194 13.65 -12.29 8.89
C TRP A 194 13.19 -13.50 9.71
N ALA A 195 12.57 -14.51 9.07
CA ALA A 195 11.90 -15.58 9.79
C ALA A 195 12.83 -16.51 10.58
N PRO A 196 14.01 -16.95 10.06
CA PRO A 196 14.92 -17.78 10.84
C PRO A 196 15.32 -17.14 12.18
N GLU A 197 15.64 -15.85 12.17
CA GLU A 197 16.04 -15.12 13.37
C GLU A 197 14.88 -15.01 14.39
N VAL A 198 13.69 -14.61 13.92
CA VAL A 198 12.53 -14.38 14.79
C VAL A 198 11.97 -15.69 15.34
N ILE A 199 11.86 -16.73 14.51
CA ILE A 199 11.34 -18.03 14.93
C ILE A 199 12.28 -18.68 15.95
N ASN A 200 13.58 -18.73 15.65
CA ASN A 200 14.57 -19.31 16.57
C ASN A 200 14.63 -18.52 17.88
N GLY A 201 14.59 -17.18 17.81
CA GLY A 201 14.57 -16.33 19.00
C GLY A 201 13.34 -16.56 19.88
N ARG A 202 12.12 -16.62 19.31
CA ARG A 202 10.87 -16.88 20.05
C ARG A 202 10.85 -18.25 20.70
N VAL A 203 11.22 -19.27 19.93
CA VAL A 203 11.30 -20.65 20.42
C VAL A 203 12.33 -20.75 21.54
N ALA A 204 13.49 -20.09 21.41
CA ALA A 204 14.51 -20.06 22.45
C ALA A 204 14.04 -19.33 23.71
N MET A 205 13.35 -18.19 23.58
CA MET A 205 12.80 -17.48 24.75
C MET A 205 11.81 -18.34 25.54
N LEU A 206 10.89 -19.01 24.83
CA LEU A 206 9.93 -19.94 25.47
C LEU A 206 10.65 -21.13 26.11
N GLY A 207 11.58 -21.74 25.36
CA GLY A 207 12.37 -22.87 25.84
C GLY A 207 13.17 -22.53 27.09
N PHE A 208 13.81 -21.36 27.13
CA PHE A 208 14.61 -20.90 28.27
C PHE A 208 13.74 -20.66 29.50
N VAL A 209 12.58 -20.01 29.36
CA VAL A 209 11.66 -19.76 30.48
C VAL A 209 11.09 -21.07 31.04
N LEU A 210 10.68 -21.98 30.15
CA LEU A 210 10.17 -23.29 30.55
C LEU A 210 11.26 -24.15 31.19
N ALA A 211 12.50 -24.09 30.69
CA ALA A 211 13.65 -24.77 31.28
C ALA A 211 13.88 -24.33 32.73
N LEU A 212 13.99 -23.02 32.96
CA LEU A 212 14.19 -22.46 34.30
C LEU A 212 13.05 -22.84 35.25
N PHE A 213 11.80 -22.72 34.78
CA PHE A 213 10.65 -23.05 35.61
C PHE A 213 10.56 -24.55 35.91
N GLY A 214 10.78 -25.39 34.90
CA GLY A 214 10.82 -26.84 35.04
C GLY A 214 11.90 -27.25 36.03
N GLU A 215 13.09 -26.67 35.91
CA GLU A 215 14.23 -26.99 36.77
C GLU A 215 13.97 -26.62 38.23
N ILE A 216 13.43 -25.41 38.48
CA ILE A 216 13.06 -24.96 39.83
C ILE A 216 11.98 -25.86 40.46
N THR A 217 11.08 -26.43 39.66
CA THR A 217 9.92 -27.18 40.17
C THR A 217 10.17 -28.68 40.27
N THR A 218 10.92 -29.27 39.34
CA THR A 218 11.17 -30.72 39.26
C THR A 218 12.57 -31.10 39.71
N GLY A 219 13.54 -30.19 39.68
CA GLY A 219 14.96 -30.46 39.88
C GLY A 219 15.62 -31.25 38.75
N GLU A 220 14.92 -31.47 37.62
CA GLU A 220 15.47 -32.13 36.45
C GLU A 220 16.27 -31.14 35.60
N SER A 221 17.41 -31.59 35.05
CA SER A 221 18.19 -30.78 34.10
C SER A 221 17.40 -30.50 32.82
N PHE A 222 17.73 -29.40 32.12
CA PHE A 222 17.11 -29.04 30.85
C PHE A 222 17.10 -30.20 29.84
N THR A 223 18.21 -30.92 29.73
CA THR A 223 18.31 -32.07 28.80
C THR A 223 17.38 -33.22 29.17
N GLN A 224 17.17 -33.48 30.46
CA GLN A 224 16.22 -34.48 30.95
C GLN A 224 14.78 -34.04 30.70
N GLN A 225 14.45 -32.78 30.99
CA GLN A 225 13.12 -32.20 30.74
C GLN A 225 12.75 -32.29 29.25
N ALA A 226 13.71 -31.95 28.37
CA ALA A 226 13.55 -32.02 26.93
C ALA A 226 13.39 -33.47 26.43
N ALA A 227 14.12 -34.43 27.03
CA ALA A 227 14.00 -35.84 26.68
C ALA A 227 12.64 -36.43 27.12
N HIS A 228 12.18 -36.13 28.33
CA HIS A 228 10.90 -36.60 28.86
C HIS A 228 9.71 -36.03 28.08
N ASN A 229 9.79 -34.78 27.65
CA ASN A 229 8.70 -34.07 26.99
C ASN A 229 8.96 -33.83 25.50
N PHE A 230 9.83 -34.62 24.86
CA PHE A 230 10.30 -34.36 23.49
C PHE A 230 9.15 -34.17 22.48
N GLY A 231 8.09 -34.97 22.61
CA GLY A 231 6.90 -34.86 21.76
C GLY A 231 6.17 -33.52 21.93
N GLU A 232 5.91 -33.11 23.17
CA GLU A 232 5.22 -31.86 23.49
C GLU A 232 6.09 -30.64 23.15
N LEU A 233 7.39 -30.73 23.40
CA LEU A 233 8.38 -29.72 23.04
C LEU A 233 8.38 -29.50 21.52
N THR A 234 8.47 -30.58 20.74
CA THR A 234 8.47 -30.50 19.27
C THR A 234 7.15 -29.95 18.73
N HIS A 235 6.02 -30.38 19.28
CA HIS A 235 4.71 -29.86 18.90
C HIS A 235 4.58 -28.35 19.19
N THR A 236 5.01 -27.92 20.37
CA THR A 236 4.99 -26.51 20.77
C THR A 236 5.89 -25.69 19.84
N MET A 237 7.13 -26.12 19.60
CA MET A 237 8.04 -25.45 18.66
C MET A 237 7.42 -25.30 17.26
N PHE A 238 6.74 -26.34 16.77
CA PHE A 238 6.06 -26.31 15.47
C PHE A 238 4.90 -25.31 15.45
N VAL A 239 4.01 -25.36 16.44
CA VAL A 239 2.86 -24.44 16.55
C VAL A 239 3.33 -22.98 16.62
N TRP A 240 4.35 -22.69 17.43
CA TRP A 240 4.89 -21.34 17.57
C TRP A 240 5.64 -20.86 16.33
N SER A 241 6.32 -21.76 15.61
CA SER A 241 6.93 -21.45 14.32
C SER A 241 5.87 -21.07 13.28
N LEU A 242 4.79 -21.84 13.18
CA LEU A 242 3.67 -21.53 12.30
C LEU A 242 2.95 -20.23 12.70
N ALA A 243 2.70 -20.02 13.99
CA ALA A 243 2.08 -18.81 14.50
C ALA A 243 2.94 -17.57 14.20
N SER A 244 4.27 -17.70 14.22
CA SER A 244 5.20 -16.63 13.85
C SER A 244 5.20 -16.32 12.35
N LEU A 245 4.85 -17.30 11.51
CA LEU A 245 4.66 -17.10 10.07
C LEU A 245 3.25 -16.61 9.70
N ALA A 246 2.25 -16.75 10.57
CA ALA A 246 0.89 -16.28 10.30
C ALA A 246 0.82 -14.80 9.84
N PRO A 247 1.58 -13.86 10.45
CA PRO A 247 1.93 -12.56 9.88
C PRO A 247 2.19 -12.54 8.37
N ALA A 248 3.10 -13.39 7.90
CA ALA A 248 3.58 -13.39 6.52
C ALA A 248 2.52 -13.79 5.51
N PHE A 249 1.50 -14.51 5.97
CA PHE A 249 0.36 -14.93 5.17
C PHE A 249 -0.87 -14.05 5.40
N SER A 250 -0.78 -13.05 6.30
CA SER A 250 -1.83 -12.07 6.48
C SER A 250 -1.80 -11.10 5.31
N SER A 251 -2.85 -11.13 4.48
CA SER A 251 -3.04 -10.21 3.35
C SER A 251 -3.64 -8.87 3.78
N ASN A 252 -3.50 -8.49 5.06
CA ASN A 252 -4.05 -7.22 5.54
C ASN A 252 -3.19 -6.08 4.98
N GLU A 253 -3.84 -5.12 4.34
CA GLU A 253 -3.13 -4.07 3.64
C GLU A 253 -2.46 -3.07 4.60
N GLY A 254 -1.24 -2.63 4.26
CA GLY A 254 -0.31 -1.92 5.16
C GLY A 254 0.50 -2.81 6.12
N TYR A 255 0.17 -4.11 6.19
CA TYR A 255 0.94 -5.07 6.97
C TYR A 255 2.26 -5.43 6.26
N GLU A 256 3.39 -4.94 6.77
CA GLU A 256 4.70 -5.44 6.35
C GLU A 256 5.08 -6.64 7.22
N ALA A 257 5.08 -7.85 6.66
CA ALA A 257 5.37 -9.08 7.40
C ALA A 257 6.72 -9.10 8.13
N ASN A 258 7.69 -8.31 7.64
CA ASN A 258 8.99 -8.18 8.28
C ASN A 258 8.87 -7.32 9.54
N PRO A 259 8.99 -7.90 10.75
CA PRO A 259 8.81 -7.15 11.99
C PRO A 259 9.80 -5.97 12.09
N PHE A 260 11.00 -6.08 11.52
CA PHE A 260 12.02 -5.02 11.57
C PHE A 260 11.70 -3.77 10.76
N LYS A 261 10.68 -3.83 9.91
CA LYS A 261 10.22 -2.71 9.09
C LYS A 261 8.83 -2.24 9.45
N MET A 262 8.14 -2.94 10.35
CA MET A 262 6.82 -2.55 10.85
C MET A 262 6.86 -1.27 11.70
N ALA A 263 8.01 -0.92 12.30
CA ALA A 263 8.13 0.25 13.15
C ALA A 263 7.84 1.55 12.37
N GLY A 264 6.70 2.19 12.67
CA GLY A 264 6.25 3.40 11.98
C GLY A 264 5.25 3.16 10.84
N SER A 265 4.82 1.92 10.61
CA SER A 265 3.67 1.64 9.74
C SER A 265 2.37 2.16 10.38
N LYS A 266 1.35 2.44 9.54
CA LYS A 266 0.04 2.88 10.01
C LYS A 266 -0.61 1.86 10.94
N GLU A 267 -0.29 0.58 10.75
CA GLU A 267 -0.72 -0.59 11.49
C GLU A 267 -0.03 -0.66 12.85
N TRP A 268 1.28 -0.38 12.91
CA TRP A 268 2.01 -0.29 14.18
C TRP A 268 1.48 0.85 15.03
N GLU A 269 1.22 2.00 14.42
CA GLU A 269 0.56 3.11 15.11
C GLU A 269 -0.85 2.74 15.56
N TYR A 270 -1.61 1.97 14.75
CA TYR A 270 -2.94 1.46 15.09
C TYR A 270 -2.94 0.47 16.27
N VAL A 271 -2.05 -0.52 16.31
CA VAL A 271 -1.95 -1.50 17.42
C VAL A 271 -1.73 -0.81 18.76
N PHE A 272 -0.99 0.29 18.77
CA PHE A 272 -0.73 1.08 19.97
C PHE A 272 -1.60 2.35 20.08
N ARG A 273 -2.66 2.51 19.26
CA ARG A 273 -3.59 3.65 19.39
C ARG A 273 -4.25 3.64 20.76
N GLY A 274 -4.17 4.78 21.45
CA GLY A 274 -4.71 4.93 22.81
C GLY A 274 -3.82 4.38 23.92
N CYS A 275 -2.61 3.88 23.61
CA CYS A 275 -1.63 3.56 24.63
C CYS A 275 -1.25 4.85 25.39
N PRO A 276 -1.37 4.89 26.73
CA PRO A 276 -1.03 6.08 27.47
C PRO A 276 0.45 6.44 27.30
N PRO A 277 0.81 7.74 27.18
CA PRO A 277 2.20 8.17 26.93
C PRO A 277 3.20 7.67 27.97
N TRP A 278 2.76 7.40 29.21
CA TRP A 278 3.59 6.91 30.30
C TRP A 278 3.89 5.39 30.25
N LEU A 279 3.16 4.62 29.44
CA LEU A 279 3.32 3.17 29.44
C LEU A 279 4.51 2.71 28.58
N ALA A 280 5.02 3.58 27.69
CA ALA A 280 6.20 3.39 26.83
C ALA A 280 6.34 1.96 26.24
N VAL A 281 5.21 1.28 26.01
CA VAL A 281 5.19 -0.14 25.62
C VAL A 281 5.69 -0.29 24.19
N LYS A 282 5.48 0.74 23.37
CA LYS A 282 5.94 0.81 21.98
C LYS A 282 7.46 0.58 21.85
N ASP A 283 8.24 1.07 22.81
CA ASP A 283 9.70 0.96 22.79
C ASP A 283 10.19 -0.34 23.45
N ARG A 284 9.39 -0.91 24.36
CA ARG A 284 9.72 -2.16 25.09
C ARG A 284 9.33 -3.42 24.32
N LEU A 285 8.27 -3.38 23.53
CA LEU A 285 7.82 -4.46 22.65
C LEU A 285 8.25 -4.17 21.21
N SER A 286 9.50 -3.76 21.02
CA SER A 286 10.04 -3.52 19.68
C SER A 286 10.66 -4.79 19.09
N PRO A 287 10.68 -4.92 17.75
CA PRO A 287 11.37 -6.01 17.04
C PRO A 287 12.86 -6.13 17.40
N GLU A 288 13.50 -5.02 17.73
CA GLU A 288 14.90 -4.94 18.12
C GLU A 288 15.13 -5.56 19.52
N VAL A 289 14.25 -5.23 20.47
CA VAL A 289 14.27 -5.82 21.82
C VAL A 289 13.96 -7.31 21.75
N GLU A 290 13.01 -7.71 20.89
CA GLU A 290 12.69 -9.11 20.66
C GLU A 290 13.89 -9.91 20.14
N GLN A 291 14.64 -9.39 19.16
CA GLN A 291 15.88 -10.02 18.68
C GLN A 291 16.93 -10.14 19.79
N LEU A 292 17.15 -9.07 20.56
CA LEU A 292 18.15 -9.07 21.62
C LEU A 292 17.84 -10.13 22.67
N ASN A 293 16.57 -10.20 23.10
CA ASN A 293 16.10 -11.20 24.05
C ASN A 293 16.15 -12.61 23.47
N GLY A 294 15.81 -12.78 22.19
CA GLY A 294 15.92 -14.05 21.47
C GLY A 294 17.36 -14.57 21.43
N ARG A 295 18.33 -13.72 21.09
CA ARG A 295 19.76 -14.05 21.11
C ARG A 295 20.26 -14.37 22.50
N ALA A 296 19.87 -13.57 23.50
CA ALA A 296 20.23 -13.83 24.89
C ALA A 296 19.68 -15.18 25.37
N ALA A 297 18.45 -15.53 25.01
CA ALA A 297 17.85 -16.82 25.34
C ALA A 297 18.56 -17.98 24.65
N MET A 298 18.97 -17.84 23.38
CA MET A 298 19.76 -18.87 22.69
C MET A 298 21.10 -19.14 23.39
N VAL A 299 21.81 -18.07 23.77
CA VAL A 299 23.06 -18.18 24.55
C VAL A 299 22.78 -18.77 25.93
N GLY A 300 21.67 -18.40 26.58
CA GLY A 300 21.22 -18.94 27.85
C GLY A 300 20.99 -20.45 27.80
N CYS A 301 20.19 -20.94 26.84
CA CYS A 301 19.96 -22.37 26.63
C CYS A 301 21.26 -23.13 26.37
N ALA A 302 22.13 -22.60 25.50
CA ALA A 302 23.44 -23.22 25.25
C ALA A 302 24.31 -23.28 26.51
N SER A 303 24.28 -22.23 27.32
CA SER A 303 25.02 -22.17 28.59
C SER A 303 24.47 -23.16 29.61
N LEU A 304 23.14 -23.29 29.72
CA LEU A 304 22.49 -24.29 30.58
C LEU A 304 22.92 -25.70 30.21
N ILE A 305 22.84 -26.07 28.92
CA ILE A 305 23.27 -27.39 28.45
C ILE A 305 24.72 -27.67 28.84
N VAL A 306 25.62 -26.72 28.59
CA VAL A 306 27.05 -26.89 28.90
C VAL A 306 27.28 -27.03 30.41
N LEU A 307 26.68 -26.16 31.21
CA LEU A 307 26.86 -26.16 32.67
C LEU A 307 26.28 -27.42 33.31
N GLU A 308 25.06 -27.81 32.98
CA GLU A 308 24.42 -29.03 33.49
C GLU A 308 25.21 -30.29 33.09
N THR A 309 25.72 -30.34 31.85
CA THR A 309 26.54 -31.47 31.39
C THR A 309 27.85 -31.56 32.18
N LEU A 310 28.46 -30.42 32.52
CA LEU A 310 29.68 -30.38 33.33
C LEU A 310 29.43 -30.71 34.81
N MET A 311 28.28 -30.31 35.35
CA MET A 311 27.90 -30.52 36.74
C MET A 311 27.31 -31.92 36.98
N GLY A 312 26.73 -32.55 35.96
CA GLY A 312 26.06 -33.85 36.06
C GLY A 312 24.70 -33.79 36.76
N HIS A 313 24.17 -32.60 37.01
CA HIS A 313 22.87 -32.34 37.63
C HIS A 313 22.32 -30.98 37.18
N ALA A 314 21.06 -30.70 37.51
CA ALA A 314 20.44 -29.38 37.31
C ALA A 314 21.29 -28.25 37.93
N LEU A 315 21.38 -27.12 37.25
CA LEU A 315 21.98 -25.87 37.71
C LEU A 315 21.20 -25.23 38.87
N PHE A 316 19.87 -25.32 38.88
CA PHE A 316 18.98 -24.73 39.90
C PHE A 316 18.32 -25.78 40.83
#